data_AF-F0BE14-F1
#
_entry.id   AF-F0BE14-F1
#
_cell.length_a   1.000
_cell.length_b   1.000
_cell.length_c   1.000
_cell.angle_alpha   90.00
_cell.angle_beta   90.00
_cell.angle_gamma   90.00
#
_symmetry.space_group_name_H-M   'P 1'
#
loop_
_entity.id
_entity.type
_entity.pdbx_description
1 polymer ?
#
loop_
_entity_poly.entity_id
_entity_poly.type
_entity_poly.pdbx_seq_one_letter_code
_entity_poly.pdbx_strand_id
1 'polypeptide(L)'
;MANFPAPLLGTWVTAGSACGDPDAADPEYAIHIEANTMTGKGEALWPAAVSLLARTPWTWRVITTSAKAPHTEVPAVFTLSEMESRLIIAEQARVRTFDRCR
;
A
#
# COMPACT_ATOMS: atom_id res chain seq x y z
N MET A 1 11.75 -4.17 14.13
CA MET A 1 11.29 -3.37 12.97
C MET A 1 10.14 -4.15 12.35
N ALA A 2 8.99 -3.52 12.10
CA ALA A 2 7.86 -4.21 11.48
C ALA A 2 8.09 -4.40 9.97
N ASN A 3 7.36 -5.32 9.35
CA ASN A 3 7.38 -5.55 7.91
C ASN A 3 5.96 -5.54 7.37
N PHE A 4 5.79 -5.08 6.13
CA PHE A 4 4.56 -5.28 5.39
C PHE A 4 4.27 -6.79 5.23
N PRO A 5 3.00 -7.22 5.37
CA PRO A 5 2.60 -8.59 5.11
C PRO A 5 3.02 -9.08 3.71
N ALA A 6 3.55 -10.31 3.64
CA ALA A 6 4.00 -10.93 2.39
C ALA A 6 2.98 -10.85 1.23
N PRO A 7 1.66 -11.01 1.45
CA PRO A 7 0.67 -10.89 0.38
C PRO A 7 0.61 -9.50 -0.27
N LEU A 8 1.00 -8.44 0.44
CA LEU A 8 1.00 -7.06 -0.05
C LEU A 8 2.22 -6.73 -0.92
N LEU A 9 3.27 -7.55 -0.93
CA LEU A 9 4.52 -7.20 -1.61
C LEU A 9 4.36 -7.14 -3.13
N GLY A 10 5.15 -6.28 -3.78
CA GLY A 10 5.14 -6.10 -5.23
C GLY A 10 4.54 -4.78 -5.67
N THR A 11 4.18 -4.71 -6.95
CA THR A 11 3.73 -3.47 -7.60
C THR A 11 2.22 -3.43 -7.73
N TRP A 12 1.65 -2.29 -7.36
CA TRP A 12 0.22 -2.03 -7.43
C TRP A 12 -0.01 -0.71 -8.16
N VAL A 13 -1.00 -0.69 -9.05
CA VAL A 13 -1.39 0.52 -9.78
C VAL A 13 -2.79 0.94 -9.35
N THR A 14 -3.09 2.23 -9.44
CA THR A 14 -4.44 2.74 -9.15
C THR A 14 -5.45 1.96 -9.98
N ALA A 15 -6.53 1.51 -9.34
CA ALA A 15 -7.49 0.62 -10.00
C ALA A 15 -8.05 1.25 -11.27
N GLY A 16 -8.07 0.48 -12.36
CA GLY A 16 -8.43 0.96 -13.70
C GLY A 16 -7.27 1.49 -14.55
N SER A 17 -6.07 1.66 -13.99
CA SER A 17 -4.85 1.94 -14.76
C SER A 17 -4.21 0.63 -15.27
N ALA A 18 -3.63 0.66 -16.47
CA ALA A 18 -2.96 -0.51 -17.05
C ALA A 18 -1.52 -0.65 -16.52
N CYS A 19 -1.10 -1.89 -16.26
CA CYS A 19 0.30 -2.16 -15.92
C CYS A 19 1.19 -1.97 -17.15
N GLY A 20 2.25 -1.17 -17.02
CA GLY A 20 3.16 -0.85 -18.13
C GLY A 20 2.70 0.30 -19.02
N ASP A 21 1.59 0.97 -18.69
CA ASP A 21 1.30 2.29 -19.24
C ASP A 21 2.39 3.25 -18.75
N PRO A 22 3.12 3.96 -19.64
CA PRO A 22 4.12 4.94 -19.24
C PRO A 22 3.55 6.02 -18.31
N ASP A 23 2.26 6.32 -18.41
CA ASP A 23 1.58 7.23 -17.49
C ASP A 23 1.22 6.55 -16.15
N ALA A 24 0.98 5.23 -16.13
CA ALA A 24 0.83 4.47 -14.87
C ALA A 24 2.17 4.17 -14.18
N ALA A 25 3.28 4.24 -14.91
CA ALA A 25 4.63 4.22 -14.36
C ALA A 25 5.01 5.56 -13.70
N ASP A 26 4.19 6.61 -13.86
CA ASP A 26 4.28 7.79 -13.03
C ASP A 26 4.08 7.35 -11.57
N PRO A 27 5.02 7.69 -10.66
CA PRO A 27 4.89 7.41 -9.25
C PRO A 27 3.55 7.87 -8.67
N GLU A 28 2.85 8.85 -9.25
CA GLU A 28 1.50 9.23 -8.81
C GLU A 28 0.45 8.11 -8.88
N TYR A 29 0.58 7.16 -9.81
CA TYR A 29 -0.43 6.11 -10.02
C TYR A 29 0.00 4.73 -9.52
N ALA A 30 1.30 4.49 -9.34
CA ALA A 30 1.84 3.23 -8.83
C ALA A 30 2.37 3.33 -7.39
N ILE A 31 2.28 2.22 -6.67
CA ILE A 31 3.03 1.99 -5.44
C ILE A 31 3.80 0.68 -5.53
N HIS A 32 4.98 0.65 -4.94
CA HIS A 32 5.80 -0.53 -4.80
C HIS A 32 5.97 -0.86 -3.32
N ILE A 33 5.61 -2.07 -2.93
CA ILE A 33 5.66 -2.53 -1.54
C ILE A 33 6.75 -3.59 -1.42
N GLU A 34 7.81 -3.27 -0.69
CA GLU A 34 8.83 -4.20 -0.24
C GLU A 34 8.58 -4.56 1.23
N ALA A 35 9.33 -5.52 1.78
CA ALA A 35 9.12 -6.00 3.14
C ALA A 35 9.16 -4.87 4.18
N ASN A 36 10.07 -3.91 4.04
CA ASN A 36 10.31 -2.86 5.02
C ASN A 36 9.98 -1.44 4.51
N THR A 37 9.56 -1.29 3.26
CA THR A 37 9.41 0.03 2.62
C THR A 37 8.25 -0.02 1.63
N MET A 38 7.47 1.05 1.56
CA MET A 38 6.55 1.30 0.45
C MET A 38 6.96 2.61 -0.24
N THR A 39 7.13 2.57 -1.55
CA THR A 39 7.44 3.75 -2.36
C THR A 39 6.32 4.03 -3.36
N GLY A 40 6.15 5.29 -3.71
CA GLY A 40 5.13 5.73 -4.66
C GLY A 40 4.56 7.08 -4.25
N LYS A 41 3.89 7.75 -5.20
CA LYS A 41 3.26 9.06 -5.04
C LYS A 41 4.22 10.13 -4.51
N GLY A 42 5.46 10.06 -4.97
CA GLY A 42 6.55 10.97 -4.59
C GLY A 42 6.96 10.86 -3.13
N GLU A 43 6.73 9.71 -2.48
CA GLU A 43 7.03 9.48 -1.07
C GLU A 43 7.53 8.05 -0.80
N ALA A 44 8.31 7.90 0.27
CA ALA A 44 8.69 6.61 0.83
C ALA A 44 8.14 6.51 2.26
N LEU A 45 7.51 5.38 2.56
CA LEU A 45 6.92 5.06 3.85
C LEU A 45 7.56 3.80 4.43
N TRP A 46 7.72 3.76 5.76
CA TRP A 46 8.21 2.58 6.49
C TRP A 46 7.16 2.10 7.49
N PRO A 47 6.92 0.78 7.61
CA PRO A 47 5.98 0.26 8.60
C PRO A 47 6.62 0.33 9.99
N ALA A 48 6.00 1.09 10.90
CA ALA A 48 6.35 1.14 12.31
C ALA A 48 5.65 0.01 13.09
N ALA A 49 4.39 -0.28 12.76
CA ALA A 49 3.61 -1.36 13.37
C ALA A 49 2.61 -1.96 12.37
N VAL A 50 2.36 -3.26 12.51
CA VAL A 50 1.38 -4.00 11.70
C VAL A 50 0.55 -4.89 12.61
N SER A 51 -0.78 -4.84 12.46
CA SER A 51 -1.71 -5.68 13.22
C SER A 51 -2.76 -6.27 12.30
N LEU A 52 -2.92 -7.59 12.33
CA LEU A 52 -3.98 -8.28 11.61
C LEU A 52 -5.33 -8.00 12.28
N LEU A 53 -6.31 -7.52 11.50
CA LEU A 53 -7.68 -7.25 11.95
C LEU A 53 -8.64 -8.37 11.50
N ALA A 54 -8.49 -8.88 10.27
CA ALA A 54 -9.32 -9.93 9.71
C ALA A 54 -8.55 -10.77 8.68
N ARG A 55 -8.99 -12.02 8.45
CA ARG A 55 -8.39 -12.92 7.44
C ARG A 55 -9.21 -13.04 6.15
N THR A 56 -10.49 -12.66 6.17
CA THR A 56 -11.37 -12.78 5.00
C THR A 56 -12.31 -11.57 4.88
N PRO A 57 -12.05 -10.61 3.96
CA PRO A 57 -10.77 -10.46 3.25
C PRO A 57 -9.63 -10.19 4.23
N TRP A 58 -8.39 -10.34 3.78
CA TRP A 58 -7.25 -10.00 4.64
C TRP A 58 -7.27 -8.51 4.94
N THR A 59 -7.24 -8.16 6.22
CA THR A 59 -7.30 -6.77 6.67
C THR A 59 -6.25 -6.53 7.73
N TRP A 60 -5.42 -5.50 7.55
CA TRP A 60 -4.40 -5.09 8.51
C TRP A 60 -4.54 -3.62 8.85
N ARG A 61 -4.28 -3.28 10.11
CA ARG A 61 -3.91 -1.92 10.49
C ARG A 61 -2.40 -1.80 10.36
N VAL A 62 -1.94 -0.83 9.58
CA VAL A 62 -0.52 -0.50 9.40
C VAL A 62 -0.30 0.92 9.86
N ILE A 63 0.67 1.12 10.75
CA ILE A 63 1.15 2.45 11.14
C ILE A 63 2.42 2.69 10.35
N THR A 64 2.45 3.75 9.55
CA THR A 64 3.61 4.12 8.72
C THR A 64 4.26 5.41 9.21
N THR A 65 5.58 5.49 9.08
CA THR A 65 6.34 6.74 9.12
C THR A 65 6.70 7.18 7.70
N SER A 66 6.87 8.48 7.49
CA SER A 66 7.09 9.08 6.17
C SER A 66 8.46 9.73 6.05
N ALA A 67 9.06 9.69 4.85
CA ALA A 67 10.27 10.44 4.55
C ALA A 67 10.05 11.97 4.58
N LYS A 68 8.85 12.43 4.22
CA LYS A 68 8.46 13.85 4.23
C LYS A 68 8.08 14.34 5.63
N ALA A 69 7.62 13.44 6.50
CA ALA A 69 7.22 13.72 7.87
C ALA A 69 7.75 12.63 8.83
N PRO A 70 9.07 12.58 9.11
CA PRO A 70 9.72 11.47 9.82
C PRO A 70 9.30 11.32 11.28
N HIS A 71 8.65 12.33 11.86
CA HIS A 71 8.14 12.32 13.23
C HIS A 71 6.62 12.16 13.31
N THR A 72 5.98 11.85 12.19
CA THR A 72 4.53 11.66 12.11
C THR A 72 4.22 10.21 11.79
N GLU A 73 3.49 9.58 12.69
CA GLU A 73 2.91 8.26 12.46
C GLU A 73 1.53 8.41 11.84
N VAL A 74 1.32 7.75 10.70
CA VAL A 74 0.05 7.76 9.99
C VAL A 74 -0.54 6.35 10.03
N PRO A 75 -1.66 6.13 10.73
CA PRO A 75 -2.36 4.86 10.67
C PRO A 75 -3.17 4.75 9.37
N ALA A 76 -3.12 3.57 8.76
CA ALA A 76 -3.90 3.18 7.60
C ALA A 76 -4.44 1.76 7.75
N VAL A 77 -5.56 1.47 7.09
CA VAL A 77 -6.13 0.14 6.98
C VAL A 77 -5.88 -0.38 5.58
N PHE A 78 -5.24 -1.54 5.48
CA PHE A 78 -4.96 -2.25 4.25
C PHE A 78 -5.92 -3.43 4.17
N THR A 79 -6.74 -3.48 3.13
CA THR A 79 -7.66 -4.59 2.87
C THR A 79 -7.32 -5.22 1.53
N LEU A 80 -6.98 -6.50 1.52
CA LEU A 80 -6.62 -7.27 0.34
C LEU A 80 -7.69 -8.33 0.04
N SER A 81 -8.31 -8.20 -1.13
CA SER A 81 -9.10 -9.28 -1.74
C SER A 81 -8.18 -10.07 -2.68
N GLU A 82 -7.74 -11.25 -2.25
CA GLU A 82 -6.89 -12.12 -3.08
C GLU A 82 -7.61 -12.60 -4.34
N MET A 83 -8.91 -12.90 -4.23
CA MET A 83 -9.75 -13.31 -5.36
C MET A 83 -9.80 -12.23 -6.45
N GLU A 84 -9.92 -10.96 -6.06
CA GLU A 84 -9.99 -9.84 -7.00
C GLU A 84 -8.61 -9.27 -7.34
N SER A 85 -7.53 -9.77 -6.73
CA SER A 85 -6.18 -9.19 -6.81
C SER A 85 -6.18 -7.68 -6.55
N ARG A 86 -7.00 -7.24 -5.59
CA ARG A 86 -7.32 -5.83 -5.32
C ARG A 86 -6.96 -5.44 -3.90
N LEU A 87 -6.24 -4.33 -3.78
CA LEU A 87 -5.81 -3.74 -2.52
C LEU A 87 -6.53 -2.41 -2.30
N ILE A 88 -7.11 -2.23 -1.11
CA ILE A 88 -7.67 -0.96 -0.65
C ILE A 88 -6.79 -0.46 0.49
N ILE A 89 -6.35 0.80 0.39
CA ILE A 89 -5.63 1.50 1.45
C ILE A 89 -6.51 2.67 1.89
N ALA A 90 -6.98 2.61 3.13
CA ALA A 90 -7.74 3.69 3.76
C ALA A 90 -6.87 4.40 4.79
N GLU A 91 -6.52 5.64 4.49
CA GLU A 91 -5.87 6.60 5.39
C GLU A 91 -6.92 7.63 5.81
N GLN A 92 -6.76 8.24 7.00
CA GLN A 92 -7.67 9.22 7.63
C GLN A 92 -8.76 9.84 6.72
N ALA A 93 -8.37 10.61 5.70
CA ALA A 93 -9.28 11.33 4.79
C ALA A 93 -9.30 10.80 3.34
N ARG A 94 -8.59 9.71 3.03
CA ARG A 94 -8.40 9.22 1.66
C ARG A 94 -8.49 7.70 1.61
N VAL A 95 -9.33 7.19 0.72
CA VAL A 95 -9.37 5.78 0.36
C VAL A 95 -8.87 5.64 -1.07
N ARG A 96 -7.96 4.69 -1.28
CA ARG A 96 -7.38 4.40 -2.59
C ARG A 96 -7.52 2.91 -2.87
N THR A 97 -7.84 2.60 -4.11
CA THR A 97 -7.98 1.23 -4.59
C THR A 97 -6.92 0.98 -5.63
N PHE A 98 -6.30 -0.20 -5.56
CA PHE A 98 -5.22 -0.60 -6.44
C PHE A 98 -5.46 -2.00 -6.99
N ASP A 99 -5.04 -2.22 -8.22
CA ASP A 99 -4.97 -3.53 -8.86
C ASP A 99 -3.50 -3.99 -8.88
N ARG A 100 -3.26 -5.29 -8.69
CA ARG A 100 -1.90 -5.84 -8.67
C ARG A 100 -1.34 -5.96 -10.08
N CYS A 101 -0.12 -5.45 -10.30
CA CYS A 101 0.62 -5.77 -11.51
C CYS A 101 1.23 -7.17 -11.43
N ARG A 102 1.04 -7.94 -12.49
CA ARG A 102 1.59 -9.28 -12.66
C ARG A 102 2.75 -9.25 -13.64
#